data_AF-A0A537CT11-F1
#
_entry.id   AF-A0A537CT11-F1
#
_cell.length_a   1.000
_cell.length_b   1.000
_cell.length_c   1.000
_cell.angle_alpha   90.00
_cell.angle_beta   90.00
_cell.angle_gamma   90.00
#
_symmetry.space_group_name_H-M   'P 1'
#
loop_
_entity.id
_entity.type
_entity.pdbx_description
1 polymer ?
#
loop_
_entity_poly.entity_id
_entity_poly.type
_entity_poly.pdbx_seq_one_letter_code
_entity_poly.pdbx_strand_id
1 'polypeptide(L)'
;MFQDKEFGDGVHFAYRFKPGGMFSGTEMSREVRGSWRVREDEMCWKWVRPAGAEECYQVQQDGPRVRLMLNGAEAWYGTLQKAP
;
A
#
# COMPACT_ATOMS: atom_id res chain seq x y z
N MET A 1 -10.84 4.27 -0.25
CA MET A 1 -9.66 5.15 -0.48
C MET A 1 -8.64 4.56 -1.46
N PHE A 2 -8.16 3.34 -1.24
CA PHE A 2 -7.07 2.73 -2.05
C PHE A 2 -7.54 1.90 -3.24
N GLN A 3 -8.80 1.48 -3.29
CA GLN A 3 -9.32 0.66 -4.39
C GLN A 3 -9.12 1.35 -5.76
N ASP A 4 -8.69 0.58 -6.76
CA ASP A 4 -8.43 1.03 -8.14
C ASP A 4 -7.35 2.13 -8.24
N LYS A 5 -6.45 2.16 -7.25
CA LYS A 5 -5.32 3.10 -7.18
C LYS A 5 -3.98 2.38 -7.08
N GLU A 6 -2.95 3.12 -7.43
CA GLU A 6 -1.55 2.75 -7.30
C GLU A 6 -0.90 3.62 -6.22
N PHE A 7 -0.26 2.99 -5.24
CA PHE A 7 0.58 3.63 -4.24
C PHE A 7 2.03 3.38 -4.57
N GLY A 8 2.80 4.44 -4.79
CA GLY A 8 4.21 4.33 -5.13
C GLY A 8 4.96 5.62 -4.87
N ASP A 9 6.26 5.50 -4.72
CA ASP A 9 7.19 6.64 -4.64
C ASP A 9 7.76 7.04 -6.01
N GLY A 10 7.40 6.30 -7.06
CA GLY A 10 7.80 6.53 -8.44
C GLY A 10 9.18 5.97 -8.80
N VAL A 11 9.89 5.34 -7.85
CA VAL A 11 11.25 4.83 -8.08
C VAL A 11 11.45 3.43 -7.48
N HIS A 12 11.18 3.26 -6.19
CA HIS A 12 11.51 2.03 -5.46
C HIS A 12 10.35 1.04 -5.41
N PHE A 13 9.11 1.52 -5.36
CA PHE A 13 7.95 0.64 -5.31
C PHE A 13 6.71 1.22 -5.98
N ALA A 14 5.84 0.34 -6.43
CA ALA A 14 4.52 0.66 -6.94
C ALA A 14 3.56 -0.51 -6.65
N TYR A 15 2.54 -0.27 -5.83
CA TYR A 15 1.52 -1.26 -5.45
C TYR A 15 0.15 -0.85 -5.98
N ARG A 16 -0.45 -1.72 -6.78
CA ARG A 16 -1.79 -1.55 -7.33
C ARG A 16 -2.81 -2.30 -6.50
N PHE A 17 -3.79 -1.59 -5.97
CA PHE A 17 -4.86 -2.13 -5.13
C PHE A 17 -6.09 -2.44 -5.98
N LYS A 18 -6.33 -3.72 -6.20
CA LYS A 18 -7.46 -4.21 -6.99
C LYS A 18 -8.73 -4.32 -6.13
N PRO A 19 -9.92 -4.21 -6.74
CA PRO A 19 -11.17 -4.59 -6.11
C PRO A 19 -11.10 -6.05 -5.64
N GLY A 20 -11.75 -6.34 -4.51
CA GLY A 20 -11.70 -7.67 -3.88
C GLY A 20 -10.54 -7.88 -2.89
N GLY A 21 -9.82 -6.82 -2.54
CA GLY A 21 -8.85 -6.85 -1.43
C GLY A 21 -7.53 -7.54 -1.79
N MET A 22 -7.14 -7.58 -3.06
CA MET A 22 -5.80 -8.02 -3.49
C MET A 22 -4.99 -6.84 -4.01
N PHE A 23 -3.68 -6.87 -3.76
CA PHE A 23 -2.74 -5.93 -4.34
C PHE A 23 -1.60 -6.66 -5.04
N SER A 24 -1.05 -6.03 -6.06
CA SER A 24 0.10 -6.53 -6.83
C SER A 24 0.98 -5.36 -7.23
N GLY A 25 2.28 -5.58 -7.33
CA GLY A 25 3.19 -4.49 -7.61
C GLY A 25 4.63 -4.92 -7.76
N THR A 26 5.51 -3.92 -7.67
CA THR A 26 6.95 -4.10 -7.62
C THR A 26 7.53 -3.40 -6.42
N GLU A 27 8.54 -4.00 -5.81
CA GLU A 27 9.36 -3.41 -4.75
C GLU A 27 10.82 -3.75 -5.03
N MET A 28 11.68 -2.73 -5.16
CA MET A 28 13.10 -2.89 -5.51
C MET A 28 13.29 -3.83 -6.71
N SER A 29 12.47 -3.62 -7.76
CA SER A 29 12.43 -4.44 -8.99
C SER A 29 11.98 -5.90 -8.82
N ARG A 30 11.44 -6.28 -7.66
CA ARG A 30 10.89 -7.62 -7.40
C ARG A 30 9.38 -7.57 -7.47
N GLU A 31 8.78 -8.54 -8.16
CA GLU A 31 7.32 -8.68 -8.19
C GLU A 31 6.80 -9.08 -6.80
N VAL A 32 5.78 -8.37 -6.35
CA VAL A 32 5.15 -8.60 -5.07
C VAL A 32 3.63 -8.65 -5.20
N ARG A 33 2.99 -9.38 -4.30
CA ARG A 33 1.52 -9.45 -4.22
C ARG A 33 1.06 -9.81 -2.83
N GLY A 34 -0.15 -9.41 -2.51
CA GLY A 34 -0.75 -9.67 -1.22
C GLY A 34 -2.23 -9.36 -1.17
N SER A 35 -2.79 -9.45 0.04
CA SER A 35 -4.14 -8.97 0.33
C SER A 35 -4.08 -7.66 1.08
N TRP A 36 -5.07 -6.80 0.88
CA TRP A 36 -5.21 -5.54 1.60
C TRP A 36 -6.66 -5.34 2.03
N ARG A 37 -6.84 -4.58 3.10
CA ARG A 37 -8.12 -4.09 3.58
C ARG A 37 -7.93 -2.71 4.20
N VAL A 38 -8.98 -1.90 4.15
CA VAL A 38 -9.03 -0.62 4.88
C VAL A 38 -10.18 -0.71 5.86
N ARG A 39 -9.92 -0.34 7.11
CA ARG A 39 -10.92 -0.18 8.16
C ARG A 39 -10.71 1.20 8.77
N GLU A 40 -11.71 2.07 8.61
CA GLU A 40 -11.63 3.47 9.04
C GLU A 40 -10.41 4.16 8.42
N ASP A 41 -9.43 4.55 9.23
CA ASP A 41 -8.18 5.21 8.81
C ASP A 41 -6.97 4.27 8.87
N GLU A 42 -7.20 2.97 9.03
CA GLU A 42 -6.16 1.95 9.08
C GLU A 42 -6.18 1.07 7.82
N MET A 43 -5.01 0.91 7.22
CA MET A 43 -4.78 0.03 6.10
C MET A 43 -3.98 -1.18 6.58
N CYS A 44 -4.61 -2.35 6.55
CA CYS A 44 -3.92 -3.61 6.80
C CYS A 44 -3.62 -4.30 5.48
N TRP A 45 -2.37 -4.71 5.28
CA TRP A 45 -1.99 -5.59 4.19
C TRP A 45 -1.26 -6.82 4.69
N LYS A 46 -1.25 -7.86 3.87
CA LYS A 46 -0.52 -9.09 4.13
C LYS A 46 0.16 -9.54 2.85
N TRP A 47 1.47 -9.70 2.93
CA TRP A 47 2.26 -10.17 1.81
C TRP A 47 2.02 -11.66 1.56
N VAL A 48 1.63 -12.00 0.33
CA VAL A 48 1.51 -13.39 -0.14
C VAL A 48 2.77 -13.82 -0.85
N ARG A 49 3.42 -12.91 -1.60
CA ARG A 49 4.78 -13.08 -2.13
C ARG A 49 5.55 -11.77 -2.04
N PRO A 50 6.71 -11.75 -1.34
CA PRO A 50 7.18 -12.77 -0.39
C PRO A 50 6.14 -13.02 0.72
N ALA A 51 6.15 -14.19 1.38
CA ALA A 51 5.20 -14.43 2.47
C ALA A 51 5.60 -13.59 3.69
N GLY A 52 4.66 -12.82 4.24
CA GLY A 52 4.90 -11.93 5.37
C GLY A 52 3.76 -11.93 6.38
N ALA A 53 3.99 -11.28 7.52
CA ALA A 53 2.96 -11.01 8.50
C ALA A 53 1.88 -10.07 7.93
N GLU A 54 0.71 -10.07 8.56
CA GLU A 54 -0.24 -8.97 8.36
C GLU A 54 0.32 -7.75 9.09
N GLU A 55 0.38 -6.63 8.38
CA GLU A 55 0.84 -5.35 8.88
C GLU A 55 -0.27 -4.33 8.70
N CYS A 56 -0.57 -3.59 9.77
CA CYS A 56 -1.61 -2.57 9.79
C CYS A 56 -0.98 -1.20 10.02
N TYR A 57 -1.33 -0.26 9.15
CA TYR A 57 -0.76 1.07 9.11
C TYR A 57 -1.85 2.11 9.25
N GLN A 58 -1.62 3.09 10.10
CA GLN A 58 -2.45 4.27 10.12
C GLN A 58 -2.16 5.13 8.88
N VAL A 59 -3.20 5.49 8.15
CA VAL A 59 -3.12 6.21 6.90
C VAL A 59 -3.24 7.70 7.17
N GLN A 60 -2.22 8.47 6.79
CA GLN A 60 -2.29 9.93 6.75
C GLN A 60 -2.20 10.38 5.30
N GLN A 61 -3.25 11.04 4.81
CA GLN A 61 -3.33 11.53 3.44
C GLN A 61 -3.36 13.06 3.40
N ASP A 62 -2.49 13.63 2.56
CA ASP A 62 -2.49 15.05 2.20
C ASP A 62 -2.53 15.19 0.67
N GLY A 63 -3.74 15.38 0.13
CA GLY A 63 -3.96 15.37 -1.32
C GLY A 63 -3.55 14.03 -1.95
N PRO A 64 -2.62 14.00 -2.93
CA PRO A 64 -2.13 12.76 -3.51
C PRO A 64 -1.05 12.07 -2.65
N ARG A 65 -0.51 12.73 -1.63
CA ARG A 65 0.56 12.17 -0.78
C ARG A 65 -0.05 11.31 0.31
N VAL A 66 0.52 10.14 0.52
CA VAL A 66 0.09 9.19 1.54
C VAL A 66 1.30 8.77 2.38
N ARG A 67 1.12 8.83 3.70
CA ARG A 67 2.03 8.27 4.71
C ARG A 67 1.33 7.11 5.40
N LEU A 68 2.02 5.98 5.48
CA LEU A 68 1.62 4.83 6.27
C LEU A 68 2.46 4.83 7.54
N MET A 69 1.79 5.00 8.68
CA MET A 69 2.42 5.07 9.98
C MET A 69 2.29 3.71 10.68
N LEU A 70 3.38 3.21 11.25
CA LEU A 70 3.41 2.01 12.07
C LEU A 70 3.95 2.40 13.46
N ASN A 71 3.18 2.16 14.51
CA ASN A 71 3.57 2.50 15.89
C ASN A 71 4.02 3.96 16.08
N GLY A 72 3.38 4.89 15.36
CA GLY A 72 3.71 6.33 15.43
C GLY A 72 4.92 6.77 14.59
N ALA A 73 5.60 5.85 13.90
CA ALA A 73 6.69 6.16 12.98
C ALA A 73 6.22 6.03 11.52
N GLU A 74 6.78 6.84 10.62
CA GLU A 74 6.55 6.69 9.18
C GLU A 74 7.23 5.42 8.69
N ALA A 75 6.44 4.47 8.19
CA ALA A 75 6.93 3.22 7.61
C ALA A 75 6.97 3.30 6.08
N TRP A 76 5.98 3.95 5.47
CA TRP A 76 5.93 4.16 4.03
C TRP A 76 5.51 5.57 3.69
N TYR A 77 6.11 6.11 2.64
CA TYR A 77 5.73 7.38 2.05
C TYR A 77 5.67 7.27 0.54
N GLY A 78 4.62 7.82 -0.06
CA GLY A 78 4.45 7.81 -1.50
C GLY A 78 3.25 8.63 -1.96
N THR A 79 2.87 8.41 -3.20
CA THR A 79 1.70 9.04 -3.81
C THR A 79 0.65 7.99 -4.15
N LEU A 80 -0.62 8.34 -3.99
CA LEU A 80 -1.76 7.50 -4.31
C LEU A 80 -2.49 8.06 -5.53
N GLN A 81 -2.33 7.39 -6.65
CA GLN A 81 -2.82 7.84 -7.96
C GLN A 81 -3.78 6.82 -8.56
N LYS A 82 -4.59 7.21 -9.54
CA LYS A 82 -5.47 6.26 -10.23
C LYS A 82 -4.61 5.22 -10.94
N ALA A 83 -4.91 3.94 -10.74
CA ALA A 83 -4.20 2.89 -11.46
C ALA A 83 -4.54 2.96 -12.96
N PRO A 84 -3.57 2.69 -13.85
CA PRO A 84 -3.81 2.60 -15.29
C PRO A 84 -4.62 1.35 -15.66
#